data_AF-A0A836W3T7-F1
#
_entry.id   AF-A0A836W3T7-F1
#
_cell.length_a   1.000
_cell.length_b   1.000
_cell.length_c   1.000
_cell.angle_alpha   90.00
_cell.angle_beta   90.00
_cell.angle_gamma   90.00
#
_symmetry.space_group_name_H-M   'P 1'
#
loop_
_entity.id
_entity.type
_entity.pdbx_description
1 polymer ?
#
loop_
_entity_poly.entity_id
_entity_poly.type
_entity_poly.pdbx_seq_one_letter_code
_entity_poly.pdbx_strand_id
1 'polypeptide(L)'
;MPLTREDEEKILKRLGISSFEDLLDEVIPDRFRIKRDLNLPPPISEPEVRKVLQEYAGMNLDLNRVVSFLGGGAYDHYIPAAINEIISRPEFYTAYTPYQAGVSQGTLQTI
;
A
#
# COMPACT_ATOMS: atom_id res chain seq x y z
N MET A 1 -8.32 5.84 9.24
CA MET A 1 -7.01 6.13 9.85
C MET A 1 -7.10 5.83 11.34
N PRO A 2 -6.02 5.37 12.00
CA PRO A 2 -6.05 5.00 13.41
C PRO A 2 -6.01 6.18 14.39
N LEU A 3 -5.95 7.43 13.90
CA LEU A 3 -6.08 8.61 14.76
C LEU A 3 -7.54 8.87 15.11
N THR A 4 -7.80 9.07 16.39
CA THR A 4 -9.08 9.61 16.86
C THR A 4 -9.06 11.13 16.79
N ARG A 5 -10.24 11.75 16.83
CA ARG A 5 -10.38 13.21 16.95
C ARG A 5 -9.67 13.76 18.20
N GLU A 6 -9.68 13.00 19.29
CA GLU A 6 -9.01 13.38 20.53
C GLU A 6 -7.49 13.43 20.35
N ASP A 7 -6.92 12.49 19.60
CA ASP A 7 -5.49 12.47 19.29
C ASP A 7 -5.11 13.67 18.40
N GLU A 8 -5.95 13.99 17.42
CA GLU A 8 -5.77 15.16 16.55
C GLU A 8 -5.76 16.47 17.36
N GLU A 9 -6.74 16.67 18.24
CA GLU A 9 -6.82 17.85 19.11
C GLU A 9 -5.60 17.97 20.03
N LYS A 10 -5.09 16.85 20.56
CA LYS A 10 -3.85 16.83 21.37
C LYS A 10 -2.63 17.25 20.57
N ILE A 11 -2.51 16.77 19.32
CA ILE A 11 -1.39 17.10 18.43
C ILE A 11 -1.44 18.59 18.05
N LEU A 12 -2.60 19.10 17.61
CA LEU A 12 -2.76 20.50 17.24
C LEU A 12 -2.46 21.44 18.40
N LYS A 13 -2.98 21.13 19.60
CA LYS A 13 -2.67 21.89 20.83
C LYS A 13 -1.19 21.87 21.18
N ARG A 14 -0.50 20.74 20.98
CA ARG A 14 0.95 20.63 21.25
C ARG A 14 1.77 21.48 20.29
N LEU A 15 1.33 21.60 19.05
CA LEU A 15 1.94 22.43 18.00
C LEU A 15 1.58 23.92 18.14
N GLY A 16 0.53 24.26 18.91
CA GLY A 16 0.07 25.64 19.08
C GLY A 16 -0.75 26.15 17.89
N ILE A 17 -1.31 25.24 17.09
CA ILE A 17 -2.04 25.51 15.86
C ILE A 17 -3.53 25.23 16.10
N SER A 18 -4.43 26.01 15.49
CA SER A 18 -5.87 25.93 15.77
C SER A 18 -6.61 24.91 14.90
N SER A 19 -6.08 24.58 13.72
CA SER A 19 -6.67 23.63 12.78
C SER A 19 -5.61 22.92 11.92
N PHE A 20 -6.00 21.84 11.25
CA PHE A 20 -5.14 21.18 10.26
C PHE A 20 -4.85 22.10 9.05
N GLU A 21 -5.82 22.92 8.67
CA GLU A 21 -5.72 23.89 7.58
C GLU A 21 -4.65 24.94 7.86
N ASP A 22 -4.57 25.45 9.09
CA ASP A 22 -3.53 26.38 9.52
C ASP A 22 -2.13 25.75 9.40
N LEU A 23 -1.98 24.46 9.77
CA LEU A 23 -0.72 23.71 9.61
C LEU A 23 -0.30 23.63 8.14
N LEU A 24 -1.25 23.43 7.23
CA LEU A 24 -0.96 23.38 5.79
C LEU A 24 -0.53 24.74 5.26
N ASP A 25 -1.13 25.84 5.74
CA ASP A 25 -0.76 27.21 5.34
C ASP A 25 0.64 27.62 5.83
N GLU A 26 1.06 27.14 7.01
CA GLU A 26 2.42 27.39 7.52
C GLU A 26 3.49 26.60 6.76
N VAL A 27 3.20 25.34 6.39
CA VAL A 27 4.21 24.41 5.83
C VAL A 27 4.30 24.50 4.30
N ILE A 28 3.18 24.72 3.61
CA ILE A 28 3.11 24.66 2.15
C ILE A 28 2.84 26.05 1.58
N PRO A 29 3.80 26.67 0.87
CA PRO A 29 3.56 27.95 0.22
C PRO A 29 2.33 27.93 -0.70
N ASP A 30 1.47 28.94 -0.62
CA ASP A 30 0.17 29.01 -1.34
C ASP A 30 0.28 28.72 -2.84
N ARG A 31 1.38 29.16 -3.48
CA ARG A 31 1.66 28.90 -4.91
C ARG A 31 1.75 27.41 -5.28
N PHE A 32 2.00 26.54 -4.32
CA PHE A 32 2.08 25.08 -4.50
C PHE A 32 0.81 24.36 -4.04
N ARG A 33 -0.16 25.07 -3.44
CA ARG A 33 -1.43 24.46 -3.04
C ARG A 33 -2.32 24.22 -4.25
N ILE A 34 -2.88 23.01 -4.34
CA ILE A 34 -3.94 22.70 -5.30
C ILE A 34 -5.24 23.31 -4.75
N LYS A 35 -5.81 24.29 -5.46
CA LYS A 35 -7.03 25.02 -5.04
C LYS A 35 -8.32 24.44 -5.63
N ARG A 36 -8.24 23.23 -6.18
CA ARG A 36 -9.36 22.52 -6.79
C ARG A 36 -9.40 21.11 -6.22
N ASP A 37 -10.57 20.50 -6.29
CA ASP A 37 -10.69 19.09 -5.95
C ASP A 37 -9.89 18.22 -6.94
N LEU A 38 -9.45 17.07 -6.45
CA LEU A 38 -8.87 16.05 -7.29
C LEU A 38 -9.97 15.44 -8.16
N ASN A 39 -9.69 15.30 -9.46
CA ASN A 39 -10.62 14.67 -10.39
C ASN A 39 -10.54 13.14 -10.24
N LEU A 40 -11.11 12.63 -9.15
CA LEU A 40 -11.14 11.21 -8.82
C LEU A 40 -12.59 10.71 -8.80
N PRO A 41 -12.83 9.43 -9.15
CA PRO A 41 -14.11 8.79 -8.91
C PRO A 41 -14.50 8.86 -7.42
N PRO A 42 -15.80 8.76 -7.10
CA PRO A 42 -16.23 8.68 -5.71
C PRO A 42 -15.57 7.49 -5.00
N PRO A 43 -15.29 7.60 -3.70
CA PRO A 43 -14.74 6.49 -2.94
C PRO A 43 -15.74 5.34 -2.92
N ILE A 44 -15.20 4.13 -3.04
CA ILE A 44 -15.95 2.88 -2.94
C ILE A 44 -15.41 2.06 -1.77
N SER A 45 -16.26 1.23 -1.18
CA SER A 45 -15.94 0.35 -0.07
C SER A 45 -14.97 -0.77 -0.48
N GLU A 46 -14.31 -1.39 0.49
CA GLU A 46 -13.37 -2.49 0.23
C GLU A 46 -14.00 -3.66 -0.57
N PRO A 47 -15.24 -4.12 -0.28
CA PRO A 47 -15.89 -5.16 -1.10
C PRO A 47 -16.14 -4.72 -2.54
N GLU A 48 -16.49 -3.45 -2.76
CA GLU A 48 -16.70 -2.89 -4.10
C GLU A 48 -15.38 -2.83 -4.87
N VAL A 49 -14.29 -2.38 -4.23
CA VAL A 49 -12.94 -2.39 -4.83
C VAL A 49 -12.58 -3.81 -5.27
N ARG A 50 -12.77 -4.80 -4.38
CA ARG A 50 -12.47 -6.20 -4.69
C ARG A 50 -13.24 -6.69 -5.92
N LYS A 51 -14.52 -6.36 -6.01
CA LYS A 51 -15.36 -6.73 -7.16
C LYS A 51 -14.85 -6.10 -8.46
N VAL A 52 -14.58 -4.79 -8.45
CA VAL A 52 -14.05 -4.08 -9.63
C VAL A 52 -12.71 -4.67 -10.10
N LEU A 53 -11.81 -4.97 -9.17
CA LEU A 53 -10.51 -5.57 -9.50
C LEU A 53 -10.66 -6.99 -10.08
N GLN A 54 -11.61 -7.79 -9.59
CA GLN A 54 -11.91 -9.11 -10.15
C GLN A 54 -12.48 -9.02 -11.56
N GLU A 55 -13.36 -8.05 -11.83
CA GLU A 55 -13.91 -7.82 -13.17
C GLU A 55 -12.80 -7.46 -14.16
N TYR A 56 -11.89 -6.54 -13.80
CA TYR A 56 -10.75 -6.21 -14.64
C TYR A 56 -9.79 -7.38 -14.83
N ALA A 57 -9.50 -8.15 -13.78
CA ALA A 57 -8.65 -9.34 -13.89
C ALA A 57 -9.25 -10.38 -14.84
N GLY A 58 -10.57 -10.54 -14.85
CA GLY A 58 -11.29 -11.48 -15.72
C GLY A 58 -11.25 -11.14 -17.21
N MET A 59 -10.84 -9.91 -17.57
CA MET A 59 -10.64 -9.50 -18.97
C MET A 59 -9.31 -10.02 -19.54
N ASN A 60 -8.39 -10.47 -18.68
CA ASN A 60 -7.11 -11.02 -19.11
C ASN A 60 -7.22 -12.48 -19.55
N LEU A 61 -6.32 -12.89 -20.44
CA LEU A 61 -6.07 -14.30 -20.73
C LEU A 61 -4.96 -14.79 -19.78
N ASP A 62 -5.35 -15.48 -18.71
CA ASP A 62 -4.41 -15.95 -17.69
C ASP A 62 -3.90 -17.37 -17.94
N LEU A 63 -2.77 -17.70 -17.32
CA LEU A 63 -2.08 -18.99 -17.49
C LEU A 63 -2.83 -20.19 -16.88
N ASN A 64 -3.85 -19.98 -16.04
CA ASN A 64 -4.69 -21.10 -15.59
C ASN A 64 -5.66 -21.56 -16.69
N ARG A 65 -5.91 -20.70 -17.70
CA ARG A 65 -6.83 -20.99 -18.81
C ARG A 65 -6.10 -21.47 -20.06
N VAL A 66 -4.85 -21.08 -20.24
CA VAL A 66 -4.03 -21.43 -21.40
C VAL A 66 -2.59 -21.70 -21.00
N VAL A 67 -1.95 -22.63 -21.71
CA VAL A 67 -0.52 -22.91 -21.53
C VAL A 67 0.30 -21.97 -22.41
N SER A 68 1.35 -21.34 -21.84
CA SER A 68 2.26 -20.47 -22.58
C SER A 68 3.65 -21.10 -22.73
N PHE A 69 4.12 -21.21 -23.97
CA PHE A 69 5.48 -21.68 -24.31
C PHE A 69 6.34 -20.57 -24.95
N LEU A 70 5.96 -19.31 -24.78
CA LEU A 70 6.65 -18.17 -25.40
C LEU A 70 8.09 -17.98 -24.89
N GLY A 71 8.40 -18.43 -23.66
CA GLY A 71 9.73 -18.30 -23.06
C GLY A 71 10.13 -16.84 -22.85
N GLY A 72 11.41 -16.52 -23.09
CA GLY A 72 11.92 -15.14 -22.99
C GLY A 72 12.35 -14.73 -21.58
N GLY A 73 12.71 -15.70 -20.72
CA GLY A 73 13.15 -15.45 -19.35
C GLY A 73 12.05 -15.54 -18.30
N ALA A 74 10.79 -15.76 -18.71
CA ALA A 74 9.67 -16.08 -17.83
C ALA A 74 9.06 -17.43 -18.24
N TYR A 75 8.88 -18.33 -17.28
CA TYR A 75 8.37 -19.68 -17.50
C TYR A 75 7.36 -20.02 -16.42
N ASP A 76 6.27 -20.66 -16.84
CA ASP A 76 5.28 -21.19 -15.91
C ASP A 76 5.92 -22.31 -15.06
N HIS A 77 5.66 -22.29 -13.76
CA HIS A 77 6.24 -23.24 -12.81
C HIS A 77 5.33 -23.45 -11.61
N TYR A 78 5.46 -24.62 -11.00
CA TYR A 78 4.72 -24.96 -9.80
C TYR A 78 5.16 -24.10 -8.61
N ILE A 79 4.21 -23.36 -8.04
CA ILE A 79 4.38 -22.61 -6.79
C ILE A 79 3.75 -23.43 -5.65
N PRO A 80 4.54 -23.94 -4.69
CA PRO A 80 3.99 -24.67 -3.55
C PRO A 80 3.02 -23.82 -2.74
N ALA A 81 1.91 -24.42 -2.28
CA ALA A 81 0.86 -23.71 -1.54
C ALA A 81 1.38 -22.98 -0.28
N ALA A 82 2.43 -23.52 0.36
CA ALA A 82 3.06 -22.90 1.53
C ALA A 82 3.68 -21.52 1.24
N ILE A 83 4.05 -21.22 -0.01
CA ILE A 83 4.63 -19.94 -0.37
C ILE A 83 3.65 -18.79 -0.14
N ASN A 84 2.38 -18.97 -0.49
CA ASN A 84 1.34 -17.94 -0.27
C ASN A 84 1.21 -17.58 1.22
N GLU A 85 1.27 -18.58 2.10
CA GLU A 85 1.25 -18.36 3.54
C GLU A 85 2.47 -17.55 3.99
N ILE A 86 3.68 -17.96 3.57
CA ILE A 86 4.93 -17.29 3.95
C ILE A 86 4.96 -15.83 3.48
N ILE A 87 4.60 -15.54 2.23
CA ILE A 87 4.66 -14.17 1.69
C ILE A 87 3.55 -13.27 2.25
N SER A 88 2.46 -13.85 2.75
CA SER A 88 1.35 -13.10 3.36
C SER A 88 1.63 -12.65 4.80
N ARG A 89 2.74 -13.10 5.39
CA ARG A 89 3.12 -12.75 6.76
C ARG A 89 3.72 -11.34 6.82
N PRO A 90 3.22 -10.46 7.71
CA PRO A 90 3.63 -9.06 7.76
C PRO A 90 5.11 -8.88 8.06
N GLU A 91 5.72 -9.82 8.81
CA GLU A 91 7.15 -9.79 9.10
C GLU A 91 8.04 -9.81 7.84
N PHE A 92 7.54 -10.36 6.73
CA PHE A 92 8.30 -10.46 5.48
C PHE A 92 7.97 -9.34 4.49
N TYR A 93 6.70 -8.93 4.37
CA TYR A 93 6.32 -7.94 3.33
C TYR A 93 6.27 -6.49 3.83
N THR A 94 6.19 -6.24 5.15
CA THR A 94 6.21 -4.87 5.70
C THR A 94 7.61 -4.41 6.11
N ALA A 95 8.54 -5.35 6.29
CA ALA A 95 9.92 -5.02 6.61
C ALA A 95 10.59 -4.29 5.43
N TYR A 96 11.35 -3.25 5.73
CA TYR A 96 12.17 -2.54 4.75
C TYR A 96 13.61 -3.06 4.77
N THR A 97 14.53 -2.34 4.11
CA THR A 97 15.97 -2.64 4.15
C THR A 97 16.45 -2.88 5.59
N PRO A 98 17.16 -3.99 5.87
CA PRO A 98 17.52 -4.39 7.23
C PRO A 98 18.70 -3.58 7.78
N TYR A 99 18.53 -2.25 7.94
CA TYR A 99 19.54 -1.36 8.50
C TYR A 99 19.86 -1.69 9.98
N GLN A 100 18.93 -2.31 10.69
CA GLN A 100 19.06 -2.69 12.09
C GLN A 100 19.31 -4.19 12.24
N ALA A 101 20.55 -4.62 11.98
CA ALA A 101 20.91 -6.04 11.93
C ALA A 101 20.53 -6.85 13.19
N GLY A 102 20.52 -6.24 14.38
CA GLY A 102 20.16 -6.93 15.63
C GLY A 102 18.69 -7.38 15.72
N VAL A 103 17.79 -6.76 14.95
CA VAL A 103 16.34 -7.10 14.90
C VAL A 103 15.90 -7.61 13.54
N SER A 104 16.84 -7.81 12.60
CA SER A 104 16.54 -8.21 11.21
C SER A 104 17.26 -9.49 10.78
N GLN A 105 17.77 -10.29 11.73
CA GLN A 105 18.53 -11.51 11.43
C GLN A 105 17.76 -12.52 10.58
N GLY A 106 16.44 -12.68 10.78
CA GLY A 106 15.62 -13.60 9.97
C GLY A 106 15.58 -13.23 8.49
N THR A 107 15.41 -11.94 8.18
CA THR A 107 15.45 -11.43 6.79
C THR A 107 16.87 -11.50 6.23
N LEU A 108 17.89 -11.13 7.01
CA LEU A 108 19.30 -11.19 6.60
C LEU A 108 19.79 -12.61 6.31
N GLN A 109 19.28 -13.62 7.01
CA GLN A 109 19.64 -15.02 6.77
C GLN A 109 19.02 -15.57 5.47
N THR A 110 17.97 -14.93 4.95
CA THR A 110 17.24 -15.37 3.75
C THR A 110 17.87 -14.81 2.45
N ILE A 111 18.63 -13.72 2.54
CA ILE A 111 19.28 -13.01 1.42
C ILE A 111 20.75 -13.44 1.34
#